data_AF-A0A3C1BCK3-F1
#
_entry.id   AF-A0A3C1BCK3-F1
#
_cell.length_a   1.000
_cell.length_b   1.000
_cell.length_c   1.000
_cell.angle_alpha   90.00
_cell.angle_beta   90.00
_cell.angle_gamma   90.00
#
_symmetry.space_group_name_H-M   'P 1'
#
loop_
_entity.id
_entity.type
_entity.pdbx_description
1 polymer ?
#
loop_
_entity_poly.entity_id
_entity_poly.type
_entity_poly.pdbx_seq_one_letter_code
_entity_poly.pdbx_strand_id
1 'polypeptide(L)'
;MDNAYNQPGPVFIHSDEVEEYADIYRFPPEIKADKKSFPLTLVGYNSRQQMVFTKLVGDGDVDEMIVEVFEQQPDIEYLHARNAQACCFICKIERVK
;
A
#
# COMPACT_ATOMS: atom_id res chain seq x y z
N MET A 1 19.45 0.21 5.06
CA MET A 1 19.41 -0.60 6.29
C MET A 1 19.06 -2.02 5.90
N ASP A 2 19.77 -3.00 6.45
CA ASP A 2 19.33 -4.38 6.38
C ASP A 2 18.38 -4.64 7.56
N ASN A 3 17.15 -5.07 7.28
CA ASN A 3 16.16 -5.37 8.31
C ASN A 3 15.25 -6.53 7.87
N ALA A 4 14.58 -7.16 8.83
CA ALA A 4 13.73 -8.34 8.60
C ALA A 4 12.50 -8.09 7.70
N TYR A 5 12.19 -6.82 7.39
CA TYR A 5 11.04 -6.40 6.58
C TYR A 5 11.43 -5.97 5.16
N ASN A 6 12.72 -6.01 4.82
CA ASN A 6 13.19 -5.82 3.46
C ASN A 6 12.53 -6.84 2.53
N GLN A 7 12.15 -6.39 1.33
CA GLN A 7 11.48 -7.21 0.32
C GLN A 7 12.43 -7.42 -0.87
N PRO A 8 13.29 -8.47 -0.85
CA PRO A 8 14.30 -8.71 -1.88
C PRO A 8 13.72 -9.29 -3.18
N GLY A 9 12.41 -9.18 -3.39
CA GLY A 9 11.72 -9.76 -4.52
C GLY A 9 12.17 -9.17 -5.86
N PRO A 10 11.85 -9.83 -6.98
CA PRO A 10 12.19 -9.32 -8.31
C PRO A 10 11.49 -7.98 -8.56
N VAL A 11 12.19 -7.09 -9.25
CA VAL A 11 11.60 -5.85 -9.79
C VAL A 11 11.18 -6.13 -11.22
N PHE A 12 9.89 -6.00 -11.50
CA PHE A 12 9.34 -6.07 -12.86
C PHE A 12 9.28 -4.66 -13.42
N ILE A 13 9.78 -4.49 -14.64
CA ILE A 13 9.85 -3.21 -15.35
C ILE A 13 9.12 -3.37 -16.67
N HIS A 14 8.34 -2.37 -17.07
CA HIS A 14 7.68 -2.37 -18.37
C HIS A 14 8.73 -2.36 -19.50
N SER A 15 8.47 -3.06 -20.61
CA SER A 15 9.41 -3.13 -21.73
C SER A 15 9.52 -1.80 -22.48
N ASP A 16 8.38 -1.13 -22.64
CA ASP A 16 8.28 0.15 -23.32
C ASP A 16 8.26 1.31 -22.32
N GLU A 17 8.55 2.51 -22.79
CA GLU A 17 8.39 3.73 -22.00
C GLU A 17 6.92 3.92 -21.64
N VAL A 18 6.66 4.18 -20.36
CA VAL A 18 5.33 4.43 -19.80
C VAL A 18 5.38 5.69 -18.95
N GLU A 19 4.31 6.46 -19.03
CA GLU A 19 4.15 7.65 -18.19
C GLU A 19 3.93 7.26 -16.74
N GLU A 20 4.46 8.09 -15.84
CA GLU A 20 4.22 7.94 -14.42
C GLU A 20 2.75 8.20 -14.07
N TYR A 21 2.26 7.51 -13.04
CA TYR A 21 0.90 7.73 -12.54
C TYR A 21 0.78 9.12 -11.90
N ALA A 22 -0.12 9.96 -12.43
CA ALA A 22 -0.18 11.38 -12.11
C ALA A 22 -1.14 11.77 -10.96
N ASP A 23 -2.20 10.99 -10.69
CA ASP A 23 -3.22 11.33 -9.67
C ASP A 23 -2.79 10.89 -8.26
N ILE A 24 -1.70 11.49 -7.76
CA ILE A 24 -1.00 11.07 -6.54
C ILE A 24 -1.75 11.36 -5.22
N TYR A 25 -2.84 12.13 -5.26
CA TYR A 25 -3.66 12.46 -4.09
C TYR A 25 -4.90 11.57 -3.94
N ARG A 26 -5.05 10.59 -4.84
CA ARG A 26 -6.17 9.66 -4.86
C ARG A 26 -5.66 8.24 -4.96
N PHE A 27 -6.25 7.34 -4.19
CA PHE A 27 -6.00 5.92 -4.41
C PHE A 27 -6.48 5.51 -5.82
N PRO A 28 -5.69 4.76 -6.61
CA PRO A 28 -6.03 4.44 -7.99
C PRO A 28 -7.44 3.84 -8.13
N PRO A 29 -8.38 4.54 -8.81
CA PRO A 29 -9.78 4.13 -8.85
C PRO A 29 -9.98 2.80 -9.56
N GLU A 30 -9.16 2.48 -10.55
CA GLU A 30 -9.18 1.22 -11.29
C GLU A 30 -8.85 0.04 -10.37
N ILE A 31 -7.84 0.19 -9.51
CA ILE A 31 -7.43 -0.83 -8.53
C ILE A 31 -8.50 -0.97 -7.44
N LYS A 32 -9.03 0.15 -6.94
CA LYS A 32 -10.09 0.15 -5.93
C LYS A 32 -11.37 -0.52 -6.43
N ALA A 33 -11.71 -0.36 -7.71
CA ALA A 33 -12.91 -0.94 -8.30
C ALA A 33 -12.77 -2.45 -8.57
N ASP A 34 -11.57 -2.93 -8.92
CA ASP A 34 -11.32 -4.35 -9.22
C ASP A 34 -10.83 -5.13 -7.99
N LYS A 35 -11.76 -5.37 -7.05
CA LYS A 35 -11.49 -6.17 -5.84
C LYS A 35 -11.14 -7.64 -6.14
N LYS A 36 -11.43 -8.14 -7.34
CA LYS A 36 -11.21 -9.53 -7.72
C LYS A 36 -9.76 -9.76 -8.14
N SER A 37 -9.23 -8.89 -9.00
CA SER A 37 -7.83 -8.97 -9.43
C SER A 37 -6.89 -8.32 -8.40
N PHE A 38 -7.40 -7.33 -7.66
CA PHE A 38 -6.66 -6.61 -6.63
C PHE A 38 -7.33 -6.75 -5.27
N PRO A 39 -7.32 -7.95 -4.65
CA PRO A 39 -7.63 -8.04 -3.23
C PRO A 39 -6.54 -7.25 -2.48
N LEU A 40 -6.93 -6.29 -1.64
CA LEU A 40 -5.98 -5.36 -1.01
C LEU A 40 -5.69 -5.71 0.45
N THR A 41 -4.42 -5.56 0.83
CA THR A 41 -3.96 -5.54 2.22
C THR A 41 -3.21 -4.23 2.46
N LEU A 42 -3.52 -3.56 3.57
CA LEU A 42 -2.78 -2.41 4.07
C LEU A 42 -1.75 -2.88 5.10
N VAL A 43 -0.49 -2.52 4.89
CA VAL A 43 0.62 -2.85 5.79
C VAL A 43 1.23 -1.56 6.31
N GLY A 44 1.21 -1.37 7.62
CA GLY A 44 1.73 -0.16 8.26
C GLY A 44 3.15 -0.31 8.78
N TYR A 45 3.95 0.71 8.52
CA TYR A 45 5.34 0.80 8.90
C TYR A 45 5.58 2.01 9.79
N ASN A 46 6.41 1.83 10.82
CA ASN A 46 6.86 2.93 11.68
C ASN A 46 8.10 3.63 11.10
N SER A 47 8.56 4.69 11.77
CA SER A 47 9.75 5.48 11.38
C SER A 47 11.06 4.68 11.34
N ARG A 48 11.10 3.48 11.93
CA ARG A 48 12.24 2.54 11.90
C ARG A 48 12.09 1.49 10.80
N GLN A 49 11.16 1.66 9.86
CA GLN A 49 10.82 0.70 8.80
C GLN A 49 10.38 -0.68 9.33
N GLN A 50 9.83 -0.73 10.54
CA GLN A 50 9.31 -1.98 11.10
C GLN A 50 7.84 -2.12 10.75
N MET A 51 7.44 -3.30 10.29
CA MET A 51 6.02 -3.61 10.13
C MET A 51 5.36 -3.68 11.50
N VAL A 52 4.43 -2.76 11.75
CA VAL A 52 3.71 -2.64 13.03
C VAL A 52 2.21 -2.91 12.89
N PHE A 53 1.71 -2.98 11.66
CA PHE A 53 0.30 -3.15 11.38
C PHE A 53 0.06 -3.91 10.08
N THR A 54 -1.00 -4.71 10.04
CA THR A 54 -1.51 -5.33 8.80
C THR A 54 -3.02 -5.51 8.89
N LYS A 55 -3.75 -5.16 7.84
CA LYS A 55 -5.21 -5.33 7.74
C LYS A 55 -5.62 -5.64 6.30
N LEU A 56 -6.41 -6.69 6.13
CA LEU A 56 -7.06 -7.01 4.86
C LEU A 56 -8.21 -6.03 4.63
N VAL A 57 -8.31 -5.44 3.44
CA VAL A 57 -9.40 -4.51 3.09
C VAL A 57 -10.71 -5.26 2.87
N GLY A 58 -10.65 -6.43 2.21
CA GLY A 58 -11.82 -7.24 1.90
C GLY A 58 -12.85 -6.48 1.07
N ASP A 59 -14.12 -6.55 1.46
CA ASP A 59 -15.22 -5.86 0.80
C ASP A 59 -15.38 -4.39 1.22
N GLY A 60 -14.56 -3.90 2.16
CA GLY A 60 -14.58 -2.52 2.62
C GLY A 60 -14.11 -1.50 1.57
N ASP A 61 -14.17 -0.23 1.94
CA ASP A 61 -13.58 0.87 1.18
C ASP A 61 -12.15 1.14 1.67
N VAL A 62 -11.19 1.12 0.74
CA VAL A 62 -9.77 1.34 1.05
C VAL A 62 -9.50 2.78 1.53
N ASP A 63 -10.22 3.78 0.99
CA ASP A 63 -10.01 5.18 1.37
C ASP A 63 -10.47 5.41 2.82
N GLU A 64 -11.64 4.88 3.19
CA GLU A 64 -12.14 4.93 4.57
C GLU A 64 -11.18 4.19 5.52
N MET A 65 -10.71 3.01 5.13
CA MET A 65 -9.80 2.22 5.94
C MET A 65 -8.43 2.89 6.13
N ILE A 66 -7.91 3.59 5.12
CA ILE A 66 -6.67 4.37 5.24
C ILE A 66 -6.82 5.42 6.34
N VAL A 67 -7.92 6.16 6.33
CA VAL A 67 -8.21 7.19 7.35
C VAL A 67 -8.30 6.56 8.74
N GLU A 68 -9.12 5.52 8.90
CA GLU A 68 -9.27 4.81 10.17
C GLU A 68 -7.94 4.31 10.73
N VAL A 69 -7.10 3.71 9.89
CA VAL A 69 -5.81 3.15 10.31
C VAL A 69 -4.89 4.25 10.79
N PHE A 70 -4.80 5.36 10.06
CA PHE A 70 -3.96 6.48 10.47
C PHE A 70 -4.44 7.20 11.72
N GLU A 71 -5.75 7.20 12.00
CA GLU A 71 -6.33 7.75 13.23
C GLU A 71 -6.10 6.83 14.44
N GLN A 72 -6.26 5.52 14.26
CA GLN A 72 -6.16 4.54 15.35
C GLN A 72 -4.73 4.13 15.70
N GLN A 73 -3.79 4.28 14.76
CA GLN A 73 -2.41 3.80 14.89
C GLN A 73 -1.42 4.96 14.67
N PRO A 74 -1.19 5.82 15.68
CA PRO A 74 -0.32 7.00 15.55
C PRO A 74 1.14 6.63 15.29
N ASP A 75 1.58 5.43 15.67
CA ASP A 75 2.94 4.93 15.46
C ASP A 75 3.25 4.56 13.99
N ILE A 76 2.22 4.50 13.13
CA ILE A 76 2.39 4.28 11.69
C ILE A 76 2.83 5.58 11.02
N GLU A 77 4.00 5.56 10.39
CA GLU A 77 4.51 6.67 9.56
C GLU A 77 3.90 6.63 8.16
N TYR A 78 3.82 5.43 7.56
CA TYR A 78 3.26 5.22 6.21
C TYR A 78 2.63 3.83 6.07
N LEU A 79 1.76 3.69 5.07
CA LEU A 79 1.17 2.42 4.67
C LEU A 79 1.71 1.97 3.32
N HIS A 80 1.82 0.67 3.12
CA HIS A 80 1.89 0.05 1.80
C HIS A 80 0.54 -0.59 1.50
N ALA A 81 -0.03 -0.25 0.33
CA ALA A 81 -1.07 -1.07 -0.27
C ALA A 81 -0.41 -2.21 -1.05
N ARG A 82 -0.87 -3.43 -0.83
CA ARG A 82 -0.36 -4.63 -1.49
C ARG A 82 -1.49 -5.50 -2.00
N ASN A 83 -1.21 -6.27 -3.05
CA ASN A 83 -2.09 -7.36 -3.44
C ASN A 83 -2.01 -8.45 -2.36
N ALA A 84 -3.14 -8.81 -1.77
CA ALA A 84 -3.25 -9.74 -0.65
C ALA A 84 -2.92 -11.19 -1.02
N GLN A 85 -3.01 -11.54 -2.31
CA GLN A 85 -2.73 -12.90 -2.80
C GLN A 85 -1.33 -13.00 -3.39
N ALA A 86 -0.98 -12.09 -4.29
CA ALA A 86 0.33 -12.08 -4.96
C ALA A 86 1.44 -11.45 -4.10
N CYS A 87 1.08 -10.76 -3.01
CA CYS A 87 1.99 -9.96 -2.18
C CYS A 87 2.72 -8.85 -2.97
N CYS A 88 2.31 -8.53 -4.20
CA CYS A 88 2.92 -7.44 -4.96
C CYS A 88 2.68 -6.09 -4.28
N PHE A 89 3.70 -5.22 -4.31
CA PHE A 89 3.56 -3.82 -3.94
C PHE A 89 2.69 -3.10 -4.97
N ILE A 90 1.81 -2.22 -4.52
CA ILE A 90 0.97 -1.38 -5.38
C ILE A 90 1.40 0.08 -5.25
N CYS A 91 1.27 0.64 -4.04
CA CYS A 91 1.66 2.01 -3.77
C CYS A 91 2.01 2.21 -2.30
N LYS A 92 2.72 3.31 -2.03
CA LYS A 92 2.97 3.84 -0.70
C LYS A 92 1.98 4.97 -0.44
N ILE A 93 1.39 4.97 0.75
CA ILE A 93 0.41 5.96 1.18
C ILE A 93 0.99 6.68 2.40
N GLU A 94 1.00 8.00 2.34
CA GLU A 94 1.58 8.87 3.36
C GLU A 94 0.60 9.99 3.71
N ARG A 95 0.69 10.52 4.93
CA ARG A 95 -0.06 11.71 5.30
C ARG A 95 0.53 12.91 4.56
N VAL A 96 -0.33 13.74 3.97
CA VAL A 96 0.09 15.04 3.43
C VAL A 96 0.53 15.90 4.61
N LYS A 97 1.74 16.46 4.53
CA LYS A 97 2.29 17.40 5.53
C LYS A 97 1.90 18.82 5.20
#